data_AF-A0A1M4Y734-F1
#
_entry.id   AF-A0A1M4Y734-F1
#
_cell.length_a   1.000
_cell.length_b   1.000
_cell.length_c   1.000
_cell.angle_alpha   90.00
_cell.angle_beta   90.00
_cell.angle_gamma   90.00
#
_symmetry.space_group_name_H-M   'P 1'
#
loop_
_entity.id
_entity.type
_entity.pdbx_description
1 polymer ?
#
loop_
_entity_poly.entity_id
_entity_poly.type
_entity_poly.pdbx_seq_one_letter_code
_entity_poly.pdbx_strand_id
1 'polypeptide(L)'
;MLDESLIKSLDSYISRHYISTGVNERVNIHYSISVDGYQQLDEAIQEEQQSLADYIREWLIKKGREDIDVYKEAGLDRRVFSKIRNEKSYHPGKNTTIAIALALHLSREEADEFLSFIGYSLNKMQKEDVVIRFCFDNQIYDVMVVNELLAHYGLPLLVK
;
A
#
# COMPACT_ATOMS: atom_id res chain seq x y z
N MET A 1 -11.65 15.09 -16.57
CA MET A 1 -10.73 15.21 -17.72
C MET A 1 -9.36 15.49 -17.12
N LEU A 2 -8.41 14.57 -17.26
CA LEU A 2 -7.07 14.72 -16.71
C LEU A 2 -6.34 15.88 -17.43
N ASP A 3 -5.57 16.66 -16.67
CA ASP A 3 -4.74 17.74 -17.19
C ASP A 3 -3.55 17.17 -17.98
N GLU A 4 -3.32 17.66 -19.21
CA GLU A 4 -2.19 17.27 -20.05
C GLU A 4 -0.83 17.54 -19.38
N SER A 5 -0.74 18.58 -18.55
CA SER A 5 0.48 18.90 -17.82
C SER A 5 0.85 17.83 -16.80
N LEU A 6 -0.17 17.25 -16.14
CA LEU A 6 -0.03 16.17 -15.17
C LEU A 6 0.44 14.88 -15.86
N ILE A 7 -0.17 14.53 -16.99
CA ILE A 7 0.22 13.35 -17.78
C ILE A 7 1.68 13.42 -18.20
N LYS A 8 2.11 14.58 -18.73
CA LYS A 8 3.50 14.79 -19.15
C LYS A 8 4.50 14.65 -17.99
N SER A 9 4.12 15.11 -16.79
CA SER A 9 4.96 14.96 -15.59
C SER A 9 5.08 13.50 -15.15
N LEU A 10 3.99 12.73 -15.22
CA LEU A 10 3.95 11.31 -14.89
C LEU A 10 4.76 10.47 -15.89
N ASP A 11 4.67 10.75 -17.20
CA ASP A 11 5.49 10.09 -18.22
C ASP A 11 6.99 10.25 -17.95
N SER A 12 7.39 11.46 -17.56
CA SER A 12 8.77 11.78 -17.20
C SER A 12 9.22 11.02 -15.94
N TYR A 13 8.33 10.88 -14.94
CA TYR A 13 8.60 10.13 -13.73
C TYR A 13 8.74 8.62 -14.01
N ILE A 14 7.81 8.03 -14.78
CA ILE A 14 7.84 6.61 -15.14
C ILE A 14 9.17 6.28 -15.84
N SER A 15 9.58 7.09 -16.81
CA SER A 15 10.82 6.88 -17.56
C SER A 15 12.08 6.86 -16.68
N ARG A 16 12.08 7.58 -15.55
CA ARG A 16 13.23 7.66 -14.62
C ARG A 16 13.24 6.55 -13.59
N HIS A 17 12.07 6.09 -13.16
CA HIS A 17 11.93 5.25 -11.97
C HIS A 17 11.50 3.81 -12.27
N TYR A 18 10.94 3.55 -13.45
CA TYR A 18 10.61 2.20 -13.88
C TYR A 18 11.86 1.44 -14.33
N ILE A 19 12.11 0.29 -13.71
CA ILE A 19 13.26 -0.57 -14.06
C ILE A 19 12.78 -1.65 -15.03
N SER A 20 13.08 -1.49 -16.32
CA SER A 20 12.83 -2.53 -17.33
C SER A 20 14.00 -3.50 -17.40
N THR A 21 13.90 -4.67 -16.78
CA THR A 21 14.85 -5.77 -16.97
C THR A 21 14.18 -6.95 -17.64
N GLY A 22 14.64 -7.32 -18.83
CA GLY A 22 14.40 -8.65 -19.38
C GLY A 22 15.45 -9.61 -18.84
N VAL A 23 15.22 -10.27 -17.69
CA VAL A 23 15.90 -11.50 -17.27
C VAL A 23 14.99 -12.32 -16.34
N ASN A 24 14.82 -13.59 -16.71
CA ASN A 24 14.34 -14.71 -15.88
C ASN A 24 15.53 -15.24 -15.09
N GLU A 25 15.48 -15.28 -13.76
CA GLU A 25 16.24 -16.27 -12.98
C GLU A 25 15.73 -16.32 -11.53
N ARG A 26 15.21 -17.49 -11.14
CA ARG A 26 14.85 -17.81 -9.76
C ARG A 26 16.13 -18.19 -9.02
N VAL A 27 16.57 -17.38 -8.06
CA VAL A 27 17.58 -17.79 -7.10
C VAL A 27 16.91 -18.62 -6.02
N ASN A 28 17.28 -19.90 -5.91
CA ASN A 28 16.78 -20.81 -4.89
C ASN A 28 17.79 -20.84 -3.74
N ILE A 29 17.48 -20.16 -2.63
CA ILE A 29 18.33 -20.13 -1.43
C ILE A 29 17.78 -21.18 -0.46
N HIS A 30 18.48 -22.30 -0.32
CA HIS A 30 18.18 -23.31 0.69
C HIS A 30 18.89 -22.95 1.99
N TYR A 31 18.14 -22.46 2.98
CA TYR A 31 18.66 -22.19 4.33
C TYR A 31 18.35 -23.40 5.22
N SER A 32 19.38 -24.07 5.71
CA SER A 32 19.24 -25.10 6.75
C SER A 32 19.18 -24.41 8.12
N ILE A 33 17.98 -24.30 8.71
CA ILE A 33 17.77 -23.74 10.05
C ILE A 33 17.89 -24.86 11.08
N SER A 34 18.70 -24.66 12.13
CA SER A 34 18.84 -25.59 13.26
C SER A 34 17.68 -25.48 14.25
N VAL A 35 17.34 -26.60 14.90
CA VAL A 35 16.15 -26.77 15.78
C VAL A 35 16.14 -25.79 16.96
N ASP A 36 17.30 -25.42 17.50
CA ASP A 36 17.43 -24.44 18.60
C ASP A 36 17.01 -23.01 18.20
N GLY A 37 17.07 -22.69 16.90
CA GLY A 37 16.64 -21.39 16.38
C GLY A 37 15.12 -21.21 16.39
N TYR A 38 14.33 -22.30 16.38
CA TYR A 38 12.87 -22.22 16.41
C TYR A 38 12.32 -21.84 17.78
N GLN A 39 12.92 -22.35 18.86
CA GLN A 39 12.48 -22.02 20.23
C GLN A 39 12.73 -20.56 20.60
N GLN A 40 13.85 -19.98 20.17
CA GLN A 40 14.12 -18.55 20.34
C GLN A 40 13.23 -17.67 19.45
N LEU A 41 12.80 -18.16 18.29
CA LEU A 41 11.84 -17.47 17.43
C LEU A 41 10.46 -17.42 18.09
N ASP A 42 10.00 -18.54 18.66
CA ASP A 42 8.70 -18.63 19.32
C ASP A 42 8.62 -17.71 20.56
N GLU A 43 9.70 -17.60 21.34
CA GLU A 43 9.78 -16.66 22.47
C GLU A 43 9.78 -15.19 22.02
N ALA A 44 10.43 -14.86 20.90
CA ALA A 44 10.40 -13.51 20.32
C ALA A 44 9.03 -13.16 19.67
N ILE A 45 8.31 -14.17 19.17
CA ILE A 45 6.95 -14.02 18.61
C ILE A 45 5.91 -13.79 19.71
N GLN A 46 6.23 -14.05 21.00
CA GLN A 46 5.33 -13.75 22.12
C GLN A 46 5.28 -12.28 22.53
N GLU A 47 6.05 -11.38 21.89
CA GLU A 47 5.72 -9.96 21.95
C GLU A 47 4.33 -9.76 21.33
N GLU A 48 3.44 -9.06 22.03
CA GLU A 48 2.06 -8.81 21.61
C GLU A 48 2.09 -8.04 20.27
N GLN A 49 2.07 -8.79 19.16
CA GLN A 49 2.10 -8.20 17.82
C GLN A 49 0.91 -7.26 17.70
N GLN A 50 1.21 -5.98 17.50
CA GLN A 50 0.20 -4.96 17.30
C GLN A 50 -0.77 -5.41 16.21
N SER A 51 -2.07 -5.42 16.52
CA SER A 51 -3.05 -5.85 15.54
C SER A 51 -3.18 -4.83 14.41
N LEU A 52 -3.55 -5.28 13.21
CA LEU A 52 -3.84 -4.39 12.08
C LEU A 52 -4.86 -3.30 12.44
N ALA A 53 -5.88 -3.67 13.24
CA ALA A 53 -6.90 -2.74 13.69
C ALA A 53 -6.32 -1.65 14.59
N ASP A 54 -5.39 -2.00 15.49
CA ASP A 54 -4.73 -1.04 16.38
C ASP A 54 -3.79 -0.13 15.60
N TYR A 55 -3.03 -0.70 14.66
CA TYR A 55 -2.15 0.05 13.77
C TYR A 55 -2.90 1.11 12.96
N ILE A 56 -4.01 0.73 12.31
CA ILE A 56 -4.84 1.70 11.57
C ILE A 56 -5.45 2.74 12.52
N ARG A 57 -5.80 2.38 13.77
CA ARG A 57 -6.31 3.32 14.76
C ARG A 57 -5.26 4.38 15.13
N GLU A 58 -4.01 3.99 15.29
CA GLU A 58 -2.92 4.93 15.58
C GLU A 58 -2.74 5.94 14.45
N TRP A 59 -2.81 5.49 13.20
CA TRP A 59 -2.76 6.40 12.04
C TRP A 59 -3.94 7.35 11.97
N LEU A 60 -5.16 6.88 12.26
CA LEU A 60 -6.35 7.73 12.34
C LEU A 60 -6.17 8.82 13.40
N ILE A 61 -5.67 8.46 14.59
CA ILE A 61 -5.39 9.42 15.66
C ILE A 61 -4.28 10.40 15.23
N LYS A 62 -3.16 9.89 14.70
CA LYS A 62 -2.02 10.69 14.23
C LYS A 62 -2.42 11.70 13.14
N LYS A 63 -3.36 11.33 12.27
CA LYS A 63 -3.87 12.18 11.19
C LYS A 63 -5.11 12.99 11.56
N GLY A 64 -5.69 12.77 12.74
CA GLY A 64 -6.93 13.43 13.17
C GLY A 64 -8.14 13.11 12.27
N ARG A 65 -8.26 11.85 11.83
CA ARG A 65 -9.28 11.39 10.88
C ARG A 65 -10.23 10.39 11.54
N GLU A 66 -11.49 10.39 11.14
CA GLU A 66 -12.46 9.39 11.59
C GLU A 66 -12.54 8.20 10.62
N ASP A 67 -12.88 7.02 11.15
CA ASP A 67 -13.11 5.80 10.36
C ASP A 67 -14.05 6.08 9.16
N ILE A 68 -15.10 6.89 9.37
CA ILE A 68 -16.12 7.17 8.36
C ILE A 68 -15.60 7.97 7.17
N ASP A 69 -14.68 8.90 7.42
CA ASP A 69 -14.09 9.72 6.36
C ASP A 69 -13.13 8.87 5.54
N VAL A 70 -12.30 8.07 6.23
CA VAL A 70 -11.27 7.25 5.57
C VAL A 70 -11.88 6.18 4.67
N TYR A 71 -12.88 5.41 5.10
CA TYR A 71 -13.41 4.37 4.20
C TYR A 71 -14.16 4.97 3.00
N LYS A 72 -14.78 6.14 3.16
CA LYS A 72 -15.47 6.82 2.06
C LYS A 72 -14.49 7.38 1.04
N GLU A 73 -13.46 8.08 1.50
CA GLU A 73 -12.42 8.63 0.62
C GLU A 73 -11.57 7.53 -0.02
N ALA A 74 -11.37 6.40 0.67
CA ALA A 74 -10.74 5.22 0.09
C ALA A 74 -11.60 4.50 -0.96
N GLY A 75 -12.86 4.91 -1.14
CA GLY A 75 -13.82 4.24 -2.04
C GLY A 75 -14.15 2.82 -1.61
N LEU A 76 -14.14 2.54 -0.29
CA LEU A 76 -14.38 1.21 0.27
C LEU A 76 -15.82 1.05 0.75
N ASP A 77 -16.36 -0.15 0.58
CA ASP A 77 -17.61 -0.54 1.26
C ASP A 77 -17.35 -0.55 2.78
N ARG A 78 -18.25 0.05 3.56
CA ARG A 78 -18.24 0.03 5.03
C ARG A 78 -18.02 -1.37 5.61
N ARG A 79 -18.49 -2.42 4.92
CA ARG A 79 -18.29 -3.83 5.30
C ARG A 79 -16.82 -4.21 5.28
N VAL A 80 -16.05 -3.78 4.27
CA VAL A 80 -14.60 -4.03 4.19
C VAL A 80 -13.92 -3.41 5.40
N PHE A 81 -14.21 -2.14 5.68
CA PHE A 81 -13.63 -1.46 6.83
C PHE A 81 -14.06 -2.09 8.16
N SER A 82 -15.32 -2.53 8.27
CA SER A 82 -15.79 -3.27 9.45
C SER A 82 -15.01 -4.56 9.68
N LYS A 83 -14.60 -5.29 8.64
CA LYS A 83 -13.76 -6.49 8.78
C LYS A 83 -12.37 -6.12 9.29
N ILE A 84 -11.77 -5.08 8.73
CA ILE A 84 -10.48 -4.53 9.19
C ILE A 84 -10.51 -4.22 10.69
N ARG A 85 -11.61 -3.66 11.19
CA ARG A 85 -11.73 -3.27 12.61
C ARG A 85 -12.00 -4.43 13.56
N ASN A 86 -12.78 -5.42 13.13
CA ASN A 86 -13.39 -6.39 14.06
C ASN A 86 -12.94 -7.84 13.85
N GLU A 87 -12.42 -8.19 12.67
CA GLU A 87 -12.01 -9.56 12.35
C GLU A 87 -10.48 -9.68 12.44
N LYS A 88 -9.97 -10.28 13.53
CA LYS A 88 -8.51 -10.42 13.77
C LYS A 88 -7.75 -11.14 12.64
N SER A 89 -8.42 -12.05 11.92
CA SER A 89 -7.84 -12.80 10.80
C SER A 89 -8.01 -12.12 9.45
N TYR A 90 -8.72 -10.99 9.37
CA TYR A 90 -8.93 -10.29 8.12
C TYR A 90 -7.66 -9.53 7.73
N HIS A 91 -7.22 -9.76 6.49
CA HIS A 91 -6.08 -9.07 5.91
C HIS A 91 -6.52 -8.36 4.61
N PRO A 92 -6.48 -7.02 4.55
CA PRO A 92 -6.82 -6.29 3.34
C PRO A 92 -5.78 -6.58 2.25
N GLY A 93 -6.23 -6.65 1.00
CA GLY A 93 -5.31 -6.76 -0.12
C GLY A 93 -4.52 -5.47 -0.34
N LYS A 94 -3.40 -5.56 -1.08
CA LYS A 94 -2.51 -4.44 -1.38
C LYS A 94 -3.24 -3.18 -1.86
N ASN A 95 -4.17 -3.32 -2.80
CA ASN A 95 -4.90 -2.17 -3.36
C ASN A 95 -5.79 -1.48 -2.31
N THR A 96 -6.45 -2.25 -1.44
CA THR A 96 -7.24 -1.70 -0.32
C THR A 96 -6.32 -0.96 0.65
N THR A 97 -5.16 -1.51 0.96
CA THR A 97 -4.18 -0.86 1.84
C THR A 97 -3.67 0.45 1.25
N ILE A 98 -3.38 0.47 -0.05
CA ILE A 98 -2.96 1.70 -0.76
C ILE A 98 -4.08 2.73 -0.75
N ALA A 99 -5.34 2.33 -1.01
CA ALA A 99 -6.47 3.24 -0.96
C ALA A 99 -6.66 3.86 0.44
N ILE A 100 -6.44 3.10 1.51
CA ILE A 100 -6.46 3.60 2.89
C ILE A 100 -5.31 4.59 3.13
N ALA A 101 -4.09 4.28 2.66
CA ALA A 101 -2.94 5.18 2.77
C ALA A 101 -3.17 6.52 2.03
N LEU A 102 -3.78 6.46 0.85
CA LEU A 102 -4.20 7.65 0.10
C LEU A 102 -5.24 8.45 0.87
N ALA A 103 -6.30 7.80 1.37
CA ALA A 103 -7.35 8.46 2.16
C ALA A 103 -6.83 9.05 3.48
N LEU A 104 -5.80 8.46 4.09
CA LEU A 104 -5.13 9.02 5.26
C LEU A 104 -4.20 10.20 4.95
N HIS A 105 -4.02 10.55 3.65
CA HIS A 105 -3.12 11.59 3.16
C HIS A 105 -1.69 11.39 3.69
N LEU A 106 -1.21 10.15 3.64
CA LEU A 106 0.15 9.83 4.09
C LEU A 106 1.18 10.49 3.17
N SER A 107 2.29 10.97 3.74
CA SER A 107 3.47 11.31 2.96
C SER A 107 4.01 10.06 2.28
N ARG A 108 4.96 10.26 1.36
CA ARG A 108 5.64 9.15 0.71
C ARG A 108 6.24 8.15 1.71
N GLU A 109 6.97 8.67 2.69
CA GLU A 109 7.67 7.90 3.71
C GLU A 109 6.69 7.21 4.65
N GLU A 110 5.64 7.92 5.06
CA GLU A 110 4.57 7.36 5.91
C GLU A 110 3.79 6.25 5.19
N ALA A 111 3.56 6.39 3.88
CA ALA A 111 2.91 5.36 3.09
C ALA A 111 3.79 4.10 2.95
N ASP A 112 5.10 4.27 2.73
CA ASP A 112 6.05 3.15 2.70
C ASP A 112 6.11 2.45 4.07
N GLU A 113 6.11 3.19 5.19
CA GLU A 113 6.02 2.65 6.56
C GLU A 113 4.71 1.88 6.79
N PHE A 114 3.57 2.50 6.45
CA PHE A 114 2.24 1.93 6.59
C PHE A 114 2.07 0.62 5.82
N LEU A 115 2.50 0.60 4.56
CA LEU A 115 2.44 -0.59 3.72
C LEU A 115 3.36 -1.69 4.26
N SER A 116 4.56 -1.34 4.70
CA SER A 116 5.55 -2.29 5.19
C SER A 116 5.07 -3.03 6.44
N PHE A 117 4.41 -2.34 7.38
CA PHE A 117 3.81 -2.98 8.56
C PHE A 117 2.80 -4.08 8.18
N ILE A 118 2.04 -3.85 7.10
CA ILE A 118 1.00 -4.78 6.61
C ILE A 118 1.61 -5.88 5.72
N GLY A 119 2.87 -5.73 5.29
CA GLY A 119 3.56 -6.71 4.45
C GLY A 119 3.54 -6.38 2.96
N TYR A 120 3.31 -5.12 2.59
CA TYR A 120 3.31 -4.64 1.21
C TYR A 120 4.41 -3.61 0.94
N SER A 121 4.77 -3.46 -0.33
CA SER A 121 5.68 -2.42 -0.81
C SER A 121 5.31 -1.95 -2.21
N LEU A 122 5.71 -0.72 -2.56
CA LEU A 122 5.58 -0.16 -3.91
C LEU A 122 6.84 -0.47 -4.73
N ASN A 123 6.79 -1.57 -5.49
CA ASN A 123 7.86 -2.14 -6.29
C ASN A 123 8.09 -1.35 -7.59
N LYS A 124 9.32 -0.91 -7.82
CA LYS A 124 9.72 -0.16 -9.03
C LYS A 124 9.64 -0.96 -10.34
N MET A 125 9.48 -2.28 -10.27
CA MET A 125 9.28 -3.17 -11.43
C MET A 125 7.81 -3.33 -11.82
N GLN A 126 6.87 -2.88 -10.99
CA GLN A 126 5.43 -2.91 -11.29
C GLN A 126 5.00 -1.52 -11.73
N LYS A 127 4.42 -1.40 -12.93
CA LYS A 127 4.09 -0.09 -13.50
C LYS A 127 2.99 0.60 -12.68
N GLU A 128 2.06 -0.19 -12.14
CA GLU A 128 1.01 0.24 -11.20
C GLU A 128 1.62 0.90 -9.97
N ASP A 129 2.60 0.24 -9.36
CA ASP A 129 3.27 0.76 -8.18
C ASP A 129 4.01 2.05 -8.52
N VAL A 130 4.68 2.17 -9.67
CA VAL A 130 5.36 3.41 -10.09
C VAL A 130 4.37 4.57 -10.27
N VAL A 131 3.17 4.32 -10.80
CA VAL A 131 2.11 5.34 -10.88
C VAL A 131 1.65 5.75 -9.48
N ILE A 132 1.42 4.79 -8.58
CA ILE A 132 1.02 5.05 -7.20
C ILE A 132 2.13 5.81 -6.45
N ARG A 133 3.40 5.47 -6.70
CA ARG A 133 4.57 6.18 -6.18
C ARG A 133 4.53 7.66 -6.55
N PHE A 134 4.30 7.95 -7.83
CA PHE A 134 4.16 9.32 -8.32
C PHE A 134 3.01 10.05 -7.61
N CYS A 135 1.89 9.38 -7.34
CA CYS A 135 0.75 9.98 -6.66
C CYS A 135 1.12 10.43 -5.24
N PHE A 136 1.80 9.58 -4.46
CA PHE A 136 2.28 9.98 -3.13
C PHE A 136 3.32 11.12 -3.19
N ASP A 137 4.28 11.03 -4.11
CA ASP A 137 5.33 12.05 -4.24
C ASP A 137 4.77 13.44 -4.63
N ASN A 138 3.61 13.48 -5.31
CA ASN A 138 2.93 14.70 -5.74
C ASN A 138 1.66 15.03 -4.94
N GLN A 139 1.44 14.34 -3.81
CA GLN A 139 0.29 14.57 -2.92
C GLN A 139 -1.08 14.41 -3.62
N ILE A 140 -1.17 13.50 -4.59
CA ILE A 140 -2.40 13.14 -5.29
C ILE A 140 -3.08 12.03 -4.47
N TYR A 141 -3.95 12.45 -3.56
CA TYR A 141 -4.60 11.55 -2.59
C TYR A 141 -6.01 11.11 -3.01
N ASP A 142 -6.64 11.80 -3.95
CA ASP A 142 -7.97 11.43 -4.43
C ASP A 142 -7.91 10.09 -5.19
N VAL A 143 -8.53 9.05 -4.60
CA VAL A 143 -8.54 7.68 -5.15
C VAL A 143 -9.18 7.62 -6.53
N MET A 144 -10.17 8.49 -6.82
CA MET A 144 -10.78 8.57 -8.14
C MET A 144 -9.77 9.10 -9.17
N VAL A 145 -9.01 10.15 -8.82
CA VAL A 145 -7.94 10.68 -9.68
C VAL A 145 -6.83 9.64 -9.91
N VAL A 146 -6.43 8.93 -8.85
CA VAL A 146 -5.44 7.84 -8.97
C VAL A 146 -5.95 6.72 -9.89
N ASN A 147 -7.23 6.35 -9.76
CA ASN A 147 -7.86 5.38 -10.66
C ASN A 147 -7.92 5.88 -12.11
N GLU A 148 -8.19 7.16 -12.35
CA GLU A 148 -8.15 7.75 -13.69
C GLU A 148 -6.73 7.67 -14.30
N LEU A 149 -5.68 7.95 -13.51
CA LEU A 149 -4.29 7.81 -13.94
C LEU A 149 -3.95 6.34 -14.25
N LEU A 150 -4.35 5.39 -13.40
CA LEU A 150 -4.15 3.96 -13.65
C LEU A 150 -4.88 3.51 -14.93
N ALA A 151 -6.14 3.92 -15.10
CA ALA A 151 -6.95 3.61 -16.28
C ALA A 151 -6.33 4.16 -17.57
N HIS A 152 -5.74 5.36 -17.52
CA HIS A 152 -5.05 5.97 -18.67
C HIS A 152 -3.94 5.08 -19.23
N TYR A 153 -3.21 4.36 -18.36
CA TYR A 153 -2.17 3.41 -18.76
C TYR A 153 -2.66 1.96 -18.94
N GLY A 154 -3.97 1.72 -18.85
CA GLY A 154 -4.56 0.37 -18.96
C GLY A 154 -4.24 -0.53 -17.76
N LEU A 155 -4.02 0.05 -16.58
CA LEU A 155 -3.59 -0.65 -15.38
C LEU A 155 -4.78 -1.00 -14.46
N PRO A 156 -4.65 -2.00 -13.57
CA PRO A 156 -5.67 -2.33 -12.58
C PRO A 156 -6.00 -1.16 -11.65
N LEU A 157 -7.29 -0.94 -11.39
CA LEU A 157 -7.77 0.07 -10.44
C LEU A 157 -7.54 -0.36 -8.97
N LEU A 158 -7.45 0.61 -8.06
CA LEU A 158 -7.34 0.36 -6.63
C LEU A 158 -8.64 -0.22 -6.06
N VAL A 159 -9.74 0.46 -6.33
CA VAL A 159 -11.10 0.10 -5.92
C VAL A 159 -12.06 0.29 -7.11
N LYS A 160 -13.16 -0.45 -7.12
CA LYS A 160 -14.16 -0.44 -8.19
C LYS A 160 -15.28 0.55 -7.92
#